data_AF-A0A377DLR9-F1
#
_entry.id   AF-A0A377DLR9-F1
#
_cell.length_a   1.000
_cell.length_b   1.000
_cell.length_c   1.000
_cell.angle_alpha   90.00
_cell.angle_beta   90.00
_cell.angle_gamma   90.00
#
_symmetry.space_group_name_H-M   'P 1'
#
loop_
_entity.id
_entity.type
_entity.pdbx_description
1 polymer ?
#
loop_
_entity_poly.entity_id
_entity_poly.type
_entity_poly.pdbx_seq_one_letter_code
_entity_poly.pdbx_strand_id
1 'polypeptide(L)'
;MSAGNITIRDTQSQKQDVADLNRDAAHANQTLSPIFDREKEQQRLQQAQLIGEIGNQVADIARTEGQIAGEKAKRDPAALNQARAELEAAGKPFTEQDVAQRAYNNGMAASGFGTGGKYQQAIQAATAAVQGLAGGNLSAALAGGAAPYIAEIIKQTTPDGAGRVAAHAVVNAALSLTQGKNALAGAAGAATGEVVGMIATQMYGKPVSELSETEKQTVSTLATVAAGLAGGLVGDSGASAVAGAQSGKTTVENNALSLPSGMVSYGQAVASWNQYADANNLTPETEAGRTG
;
A
#
# COMPACT_ATOMS: atom_id res chain seq x y z
N MET A 1 62.53 19.71 52.19
CA MET A 1 61.50 19.72 51.13
C MET A 1 60.65 20.96 51.37
N SER A 2 60.64 21.90 50.42
CA SER A 2 60.07 23.24 50.60
C SER A 2 58.55 23.20 50.43
N ALA A 3 57.78 23.53 51.47
CA ALA A 3 56.36 23.81 51.33
C ALA A 3 56.21 25.20 50.70
N GLY A 4 55.80 25.26 49.43
CA GLY A 4 55.46 26.52 48.78
C GLY A 4 54.20 27.11 49.42
N ASN A 5 54.34 28.22 50.13
CA ASN A 5 53.24 28.98 50.68
C ASN A 5 52.68 29.92 49.59
N ILE A 6 51.44 29.74 49.16
CA ILE A 6 50.76 30.66 48.25
C ILE A 6 50.24 31.85 49.07
N THR A 7 50.94 32.98 48.99
CA THR A 7 50.47 34.24 49.60
C THR A 7 49.49 34.93 48.66
N ILE A 8 48.20 34.94 49.04
CA ILE A 8 47.18 35.78 48.41
C ILE A 8 47.33 37.21 48.94
N ARG A 9 47.73 38.15 48.08
CA ARG A 9 48.17 39.50 48.47
C ARG A 9 47.05 40.55 48.62
N ASP A 10 45.83 40.22 48.22
CA ASP A 10 44.70 41.14 48.37
C ASP A 10 43.39 40.34 48.45
N THR A 11 42.99 39.98 49.67
CA THR A 11 41.71 39.33 49.94
C THR A 11 40.52 40.29 49.86
N GLN A 12 40.74 41.61 49.87
CA GLN A 12 39.65 42.61 49.92
C GLN A 12 39.21 43.06 48.52
N SER A 13 40.10 43.05 47.54
CA SER A 13 39.78 43.41 46.14
C SER A 13 39.51 42.20 45.24
N GLN A 14 39.70 40.97 45.73
CA GLN A 14 39.35 39.78 44.99
C GLN A 14 37.84 39.54 45.03
N LYS A 15 37.10 40.28 44.19
CA LYS A 15 35.73 39.90 43.84
C LYS A 15 35.80 38.67 42.93
N GLN A 16 35.84 37.48 43.51
CA GLN A 16 35.28 36.32 42.83
C GLN A 16 33.76 36.50 42.87
N ASP A 17 33.26 37.32 41.94
CA ASP A 17 31.82 37.41 41.72
C ASP A 17 31.37 36.13 41.00
N VAL A 18 31.18 35.08 41.80
CA VAL A 18 30.56 33.83 41.35
C VAL A 18 29.05 33.97 41.22
N ALA A 19 28.47 35.11 41.61
CA ALA A 19 27.04 35.38 41.48
C ALA A 19 26.68 35.92 40.07
N ASP A 20 27.60 36.65 39.43
CA ASP A 20 27.48 37.05 38.00
C ASP A 20 27.91 35.96 37.01
N LEU A 21 28.51 34.86 37.50
CA LEU A 21 28.68 33.65 36.71
C LEU A 21 27.32 33.02 36.47
N ASN A 22 26.76 33.24 35.28
CA ASN A 22 25.51 32.63 34.84
C ASN A 22 25.59 31.10 34.93
N ARG A 23 25.10 30.56 36.05
CA ARG A 23 24.97 29.13 36.36
C ARG A 23 23.63 28.57 35.91
N ASP A 24 23.03 29.14 34.87
CA ASP A 24 21.82 28.58 34.29
C ASP A 24 22.13 27.28 33.55
N ALA A 25 22.27 26.19 34.31
CA ALA A 25 22.32 24.84 33.78
C ALA A 25 20.95 24.39 33.23
N ALA A 26 19.85 25.09 33.59
CA ALA A 26 18.50 24.78 33.13
C ALA A 26 18.29 25.17 31.66
N HIS A 27 19.05 26.15 31.15
CA HIS A 27 19.11 26.50 29.72
C HIS A 27 20.47 26.23 29.04
N ALA A 28 21.54 25.90 29.78
CA ALA A 28 22.80 25.46 29.16
C ALA A 28 22.68 24.07 28.53
N ASN A 29 21.77 23.25 29.03
CA ASN A 29 21.19 22.15 28.27
C ASN A 29 20.01 22.72 27.48
N GLN A 30 20.28 23.56 26.48
CA GLN A 30 19.44 23.52 25.28
C GLN A 30 19.59 22.08 24.82
N THR A 31 18.67 21.23 25.29
CA THR A 31 18.67 19.82 25.05
C THR A 31 18.70 19.70 23.54
N LEU A 32 19.89 19.47 22.98
CA LEU A 32 19.99 18.79 21.71
C LEU A 32 19.21 17.53 22.01
N SER A 33 17.95 17.49 21.58
CA SER A 33 17.15 16.28 21.67
C SER A 33 18.08 15.18 21.19
N PRO A 34 18.31 14.10 21.97
CA PRO A 34 19.24 13.07 21.57
C PRO A 34 18.95 12.74 20.11
N ILE A 35 19.94 12.96 19.23
CA ILE A 35 19.76 12.78 17.77
C ILE A 35 19.22 11.37 17.49
N PHE A 36 19.48 10.45 18.42
CA PHE A 36 18.95 9.11 18.48
C PHE A 36 18.24 8.88 19.83
N ASP A 37 16.91 8.83 19.78
CA ASP A 37 16.09 8.30 20.88
C ASP A 37 15.81 6.82 20.55
N ARG A 38 16.38 5.91 21.33
CA ARG A 38 16.33 4.46 21.05
C ARG A 38 14.89 3.94 21.00
N GLU A 39 14.00 4.42 21.87
CA GLU A 39 12.61 3.95 21.93
C GLU A 39 11.84 4.49 20.73
N LYS A 40 12.04 5.77 20.41
CA LYS A 40 11.48 6.41 19.22
C LYS A 40 11.98 5.76 17.93
N GLU A 41 13.27 5.44 17.83
CA GLU A 41 13.86 4.79 16.65
C GLU A 41 13.48 3.30 16.56
N GLN A 42 13.30 2.60 17.69
CA GLN A 42 12.72 1.25 17.68
C GLN A 42 11.26 1.27 17.20
N GLN A 43 10.45 2.21 17.69
CA GLN A 43 9.08 2.41 17.20
C GLN A 43 9.08 2.73 15.71
N ARG A 44 9.98 3.61 15.26
CA ARG A 44 10.13 3.96 13.84
C ARG A 44 10.48 2.74 12.97
N LEU A 45 11.37 1.87 13.46
CA LEU A 45 11.76 0.63 12.76
C LEU A 45 10.63 -0.40 12.72
N GLN A 46 9.93 -0.62 13.84
CA GLN A 46 8.77 -1.52 13.92
C GLN A 46 7.66 -1.05 12.98
N GLN A 47 7.39 0.25 12.99
CA GLN A 47 6.40 0.86 12.12
C GLN A 47 6.81 0.70 10.65
N ALA A 48 8.09 0.93 10.29
CA ALA A 48 8.57 0.73 8.93
C ALA A 48 8.45 -0.73 8.45
N GLN A 49 8.74 -1.71 9.32
CA GLN A 49 8.60 -3.15 9.02
C GLN A 49 7.13 -3.52 8.78
N LEU A 50 6.27 -3.16 9.72
CA LEU A 50 4.84 -3.37 9.65
C LEU A 50 4.23 -2.80 8.35
N ILE A 51 4.61 -1.58 8.02
CA ILE A 51 4.11 -0.90 6.84
C ILE A 51 4.63 -1.58 5.56
N GLY A 52 5.85 -2.12 5.57
CA GLY A 52 6.35 -2.99 4.50
C GLY A 52 5.49 -4.24 4.30
N GLU A 53 5.09 -4.88 5.39
CA GLU A 53 4.19 -6.05 5.36
C GLU A 53 2.81 -5.70 4.80
N ILE A 54 2.19 -4.60 5.27
CA ILE A 54 0.91 -4.11 4.74
C ILE A 54 1.00 -3.92 3.23
N GLY A 55 2.06 -3.23 2.77
CA GLY A 55 2.30 -2.97 1.35
C GLY A 55 2.41 -4.22 0.50
N ASN A 56 3.12 -5.24 0.99
CA ASN A 56 3.24 -6.53 0.30
C ASN A 56 1.88 -7.24 0.23
N GLN A 57 1.13 -7.31 1.33
CA GLN A 57 -0.18 -7.99 1.37
C GLN A 57 -1.19 -7.38 0.39
N VAL A 58 -1.33 -6.05 0.33
CA VAL A 58 -2.24 -5.42 -0.66
C VAL A 58 -1.73 -5.55 -2.09
N ALA A 59 -0.41 -5.57 -2.31
CA ALA A 59 0.17 -5.82 -3.62
C ALA A 59 -0.09 -7.25 -4.09
N ASP A 60 -0.08 -8.24 -3.20
CA ASP A 60 -0.36 -9.64 -3.52
C ASP A 60 -1.84 -9.85 -3.88
N ILE A 61 -2.76 -9.14 -3.21
CA ILE A 61 -4.19 -9.11 -3.58
C ILE A 61 -4.37 -8.59 -5.01
N ALA A 62 -3.72 -7.49 -5.35
CA ALA A 62 -3.80 -6.93 -6.70
C ALA A 62 -3.10 -7.81 -7.75
N ARG A 63 -1.96 -8.42 -7.42
CA ARG A 63 -1.30 -9.39 -8.30
C ARG A 63 -2.19 -10.59 -8.58
N THR A 64 -2.94 -11.05 -7.59
CA THR A 64 -3.94 -12.12 -7.75
C THR A 64 -4.99 -11.70 -8.79
N GLU A 65 -5.50 -10.47 -8.76
CA GLU A 65 -6.44 -9.99 -9.79
C GLU A 65 -5.81 -9.92 -11.19
N GLY A 66 -4.51 -9.60 -11.29
CA GLY A 66 -3.76 -9.72 -12.53
C GLY A 66 -3.70 -11.16 -13.06
N GLN A 67 -3.41 -12.13 -12.18
CA GLN A 67 -3.40 -13.55 -12.50
C GLN A 67 -4.78 -14.03 -12.97
N ILE A 68 -5.86 -13.57 -12.33
CA ILE A 68 -7.24 -13.86 -12.73
C ILE A 68 -7.50 -13.36 -14.14
N ALA A 69 -7.06 -12.15 -14.48
CA ALA A 69 -7.21 -11.61 -15.84
C ALA A 69 -6.43 -12.44 -16.87
N GLY A 70 -5.22 -12.90 -16.53
CA GLY A 70 -4.46 -13.83 -17.36
C GLY A 70 -5.18 -15.16 -17.57
N GLU A 71 -5.73 -15.75 -16.51
CA GLU A 71 -6.44 -17.03 -16.58
C GLU A 71 -7.77 -16.93 -17.31
N LYS A 72 -8.46 -15.79 -17.19
CA LYS A 72 -9.62 -15.48 -18.02
C LYS A 72 -9.25 -15.40 -19.50
N ALA A 73 -8.11 -14.80 -19.84
CA ALA A 73 -7.64 -14.72 -21.22
C ALA A 73 -7.29 -16.10 -21.81
N LYS A 74 -6.79 -17.06 -21.02
CA LYS A 74 -6.58 -18.45 -21.48
C LYS A 74 -7.87 -19.17 -21.86
N ARG A 75 -9.02 -18.70 -21.36
CA ARG A 75 -10.34 -19.31 -21.59
C ARG A 75 -11.19 -18.53 -22.58
N ASP A 76 -10.74 -17.34 -22.98
CA ASP A 76 -11.43 -16.48 -23.93
C ASP A 76 -10.97 -16.79 -25.37
N PRO A 77 -11.86 -17.30 -26.24
CA PRO A 77 -11.53 -17.58 -27.64
C PRO A 77 -10.98 -16.36 -28.38
N ALA A 78 -11.43 -15.14 -28.05
CA ALA A 78 -10.94 -13.92 -28.69
C ALA A 78 -9.49 -13.63 -28.30
N ALA A 79 -9.16 -13.76 -27.00
CA ALA A 79 -7.80 -13.57 -26.51
C ALA A 79 -6.82 -14.64 -27.03
N LEU A 80 -7.27 -15.90 -27.14
CA LEU A 80 -6.48 -16.98 -27.75
C LEU A 80 -6.23 -16.73 -29.24
N ASN A 81 -7.24 -16.28 -29.99
CA ASN A 81 -7.07 -15.94 -31.40
C ASN A 81 -6.11 -14.77 -31.60
N GLN A 82 -6.18 -13.74 -30.75
CA GLN A 82 -5.22 -12.64 -30.76
C GLN A 82 -3.80 -13.13 -30.47
N ALA A 83 -3.62 -13.93 -29.42
CA ALA A 83 -2.32 -14.50 -29.05
C ALA A 83 -1.73 -15.35 -30.18
N ARG A 84 -2.57 -16.12 -30.88
CA ARG A 84 -2.16 -16.90 -32.06
C ARG A 84 -1.68 -15.98 -33.18
N ALA A 85 -2.44 -14.94 -33.53
CA ALA A 85 -2.05 -13.97 -34.55
C ALA A 85 -0.71 -13.26 -34.22
N GLU A 86 -0.47 -12.93 -32.95
CA GLU A 86 0.80 -12.34 -32.49
C GLU A 86 1.99 -13.30 -32.63
N LEU A 87 1.78 -14.59 -32.36
CA LEU A 87 2.82 -15.62 -32.52
C LEU A 87 3.09 -15.96 -33.99
N GLU A 88 2.04 -15.99 -34.82
CA GLU A 88 2.15 -16.11 -36.27
C GLU A 88 2.95 -14.94 -36.87
N ALA A 89 2.65 -13.71 -36.44
CA ALA A 89 3.38 -12.51 -36.86
C ALA A 89 4.86 -12.52 -36.40
N ALA A 90 5.18 -13.21 -35.30
CA ALA A 90 6.57 -13.38 -34.85
C ALA A 90 7.37 -14.37 -35.70
N GLY A 91 6.71 -15.12 -36.61
CA GLY A 91 7.36 -15.94 -37.63
C GLY A 91 8.11 -17.17 -37.10
N LYS A 92 7.88 -17.55 -35.84
CA LYS A 92 8.49 -18.75 -35.22
C LYS A 92 7.43 -19.84 -35.06
N PRO A 93 7.80 -21.13 -35.21
CA PRO A 93 6.90 -22.22 -34.83
C PRO A 93 6.49 -22.07 -33.37
N PHE A 94 5.21 -22.27 -33.08
CA PHE A 94 4.64 -22.19 -31.74
C PHE A 94 3.67 -23.35 -31.50
N THR A 95 3.45 -23.66 -30.24
CA THR A 95 2.51 -24.68 -29.76
C THR A 95 1.23 -24.03 -29.22
N GLU A 96 0.19 -24.82 -29.00
CA GLU A 96 -1.02 -24.33 -28.30
C GLU A 96 -0.72 -23.90 -26.85
N GLN A 97 0.33 -24.44 -26.21
CA GLN A 97 0.79 -23.97 -24.90
C GLN A 97 1.37 -22.56 -24.99
N ASP A 98 2.12 -22.25 -26.05
CA ASP A 98 2.64 -20.91 -26.29
C ASP A 98 1.51 -19.89 -26.52
N VAL A 99 0.46 -20.30 -27.24
CA VAL A 99 -0.75 -19.47 -27.45
C VAL A 99 -1.43 -19.17 -26.11
N ALA A 100 -1.65 -20.21 -25.29
CA ALA A 100 -2.26 -20.04 -23.97
C ALA A 100 -1.40 -19.14 -23.06
N GLN A 101 -0.08 -19.33 -23.05
CA GLN A 101 0.84 -18.52 -22.25
C GLN A 101 0.87 -17.06 -22.74
N ARG A 102 0.86 -16.84 -24.06
CA ARG A 102 0.78 -15.51 -24.64
C ARG A 102 -0.54 -14.83 -24.27
N ALA A 103 -1.67 -15.52 -24.36
CA ALA A 103 -2.97 -15.00 -23.95
C ALA A 103 -2.98 -14.64 -22.45
N TYR A 104 -2.40 -15.50 -21.60
CA TYR A 104 -2.23 -15.21 -20.17
C TYR A 104 -1.42 -13.94 -19.92
N ASN A 105 -0.24 -13.84 -20.53
CA ASN A 105 0.63 -12.68 -20.38
C ASN A 105 -0.06 -11.39 -20.87
N ASN A 106 -0.78 -11.47 -21.98
CA ASN A 106 -1.55 -10.35 -22.52
C ASN A 106 -2.68 -9.94 -21.57
N GLY A 107 -3.43 -10.91 -21.01
CA GLY A 107 -4.46 -10.65 -20.02
C GLY A 107 -3.91 -10.01 -18.74
N MET A 108 -2.80 -10.54 -18.22
CA MET A 108 -2.11 -9.96 -17.06
C MET A 108 -1.64 -8.53 -17.36
N ALA A 109 -1.02 -8.28 -18.51
CA ALA A 109 -0.54 -6.96 -18.89
C ALA A 109 -1.71 -5.97 -19.07
N ALA A 110 -2.78 -6.39 -19.74
CA ALA A 110 -3.98 -5.59 -19.97
C ALA A 110 -4.69 -5.20 -18.67
N SER A 111 -4.65 -6.07 -17.65
CA SER A 111 -5.21 -5.77 -16.32
C SER A 111 -4.57 -4.55 -15.67
N GLY A 112 -3.30 -4.27 -15.96
CA GLY A 112 -2.52 -3.21 -15.32
C GLY A 112 -2.05 -3.53 -13.89
N PHE A 113 -2.37 -4.72 -13.35
CA PHE A 113 -1.94 -5.17 -12.01
C PHE A 113 -0.70 -6.09 -12.04
N GLY A 114 -0.26 -6.53 -13.22
CA GLY A 114 0.99 -7.27 -13.38
C GLY A 114 2.23 -6.43 -13.04
N THR A 115 3.38 -7.07 -12.95
CA THR A 115 4.67 -6.41 -12.67
C THR A 115 4.98 -5.29 -13.67
N GLY A 116 5.32 -4.11 -13.17
CA GLY A 116 5.50 -2.88 -13.94
C GLY A 116 4.19 -2.20 -14.38
N GLY A 117 3.04 -2.77 -14.05
CA GLY A 117 1.73 -2.27 -14.44
C GLY A 117 1.35 -0.98 -13.71
N LYS A 118 0.55 -0.14 -14.39
CA LYS A 118 0.12 1.16 -13.88
C LYS A 118 -0.61 1.08 -12.52
N TYR A 119 -1.37 0.02 -12.28
CA TYR A 119 -2.08 -0.15 -11.00
C TYR A 119 -1.20 -0.79 -9.94
N GLN A 120 -0.24 -1.65 -10.31
CA GLN A 120 0.77 -2.11 -9.37
C GLN A 120 1.61 -0.93 -8.85
N GLN A 121 2.06 -0.04 -9.73
CA GLN A 121 2.76 1.19 -9.37
C GLN A 121 1.87 2.11 -8.52
N ALA A 122 0.58 2.24 -8.88
CA ALA A 122 -0.37 3.02 -8.11
C ALA A 122 -0.52 2.53 -6.67
N ILE A 123 -0.57 1.21 -6.47
CA ILE A 123 -0.65 0.58 -5.15
C ILE A 123 0.63 0.82 -4.36
N GLN A 124 1.80 0.67 -4.99
CA GLN A 124 3.07 0.98 -4.34
C GLN A 124 3.14 2.44 -3.89
N ALA A 125 2.72 3.37 -4.74
CA ALA A 125 2.67 4.78 -4.43
C ALA A 125 1.64 5.13 -3.36
N ALA A 126 0.47 4.51 -3.39
CA ALA A 126 -0.56 4.67 -2.38
C ALA A 126 -0.07 4.15 -1.02
N THR A 127 0.55 2.98 -0.99
CA THR A 127 1.22 2.44 0.19
C THR A 127 2.27 3.43 0.66
N ALA A 128 3.22 3.85 -0.19
CA ALA A 128 4.28 4.83 0.11
C ALA A 128 3.72 6.12 0.74
N ALA A 129 2.64 6.66 0.17
CA ALA A 129 1.97 7.83 0.69
C ALA A 129 1.40 7.60 2.09
N VAL A 130 0.72 6.47 2.32
CA VAL A 130 0.24 6.08 3.66
C VAL A 130 1.41 5.88 4.64
N GLN A 131 2.54 5.29 4.21
CA GLN A 131 3.74 5.15 5.06
C GLN A 131 4.31 6.52 5.47
N GLY A 132 4.38 7.44 4.51
CA GLY A 132 4.89 8.79 4.73
C GLY A 132 4.06 9.58 5.76
N LEU A 133 2.79 9.22 5.96
CA LEU A 133 1.93 9.83 6.98
C LEU A 133 2.12 9.20 8.36
N ALA A 134 2.26 7.88 8.42
CA ALA A 134 2.47 7.12 9.65
C ALA A 134 3.78 7.51 10.37
N GLY A 135 4.82 7.85 9.61
CA GLY A 135 6.13 8.25 10.14
C GLY A 135 6.26 9.70 10.65
N GLY A 136 5.20 10.52 10.69
CA GLY A 136 5.37 11.87 11.23
C GLY A 136 4.19 12.83 11.33
N ASN A 137 2.99 12.54 10.78
CA ASN A 137 1.86 13.47 10.93
C ASN A 137 0.49 12.91 10.49
N LEU A 138 0.15 11.68 10.88
CA LEU A 138 -1.14 11.06 10.52
C LEU A 138 -2.34 11.95 10.91
N SER A 139 -2.28 12.61 12.07
CA SER A 139 -3.30 13.57 12.51
C SER A 139 -3.44 14.79 11.59
N ALA A 140 -2.35 15.31 11.04
CA ALA A 140 -2.40 16.41 10.06
C ALA A 140 -2.94 15.94 8.69
N ALA A 141 -2.73 14.66 8.34
CA ALA A 141 -3.33 14.06 7.15
C ALA A 141 -4.84 13.88 7.28
N LEU A 142 -5.29 13.41 8.44
CA LEU A 142 -6.71 13.30 8.77
C LEU A 142 -7.40 14.67 8.83
N ALA A 143 -6.67 15.73 9.23
CA ALA A 143 -7.16 17.11 9.23
C ALA A 143 -7.10 17.81 7.85
N GLY A 144 -6.70 17.12 6.78
CA GLY A 144 -6.62 17.66 5.42
C GLY A 144 -5.34 18.46 5.09
N GLY A 145 -4.47 18.70 6.07
CA GLY A 145 -3.23 19.46 5.91
C GLY A 145 -2.12 18.72 5.15
N ALA A 146 -2.16 17.39 5.09
CA ALA A 146 -1.14 16.59 4.40
C ALA A 146 -1.41 16.35 2.90
N ALA A 147 -2.51 16.90 2.33
CA ALA A 147 -2.84 16.67 0.93
C ALA A 147 -1.72 17.04 -0.06
N PRO A 148 -1.00 18.17 0.08
CA PRO A 148 0.15 18.48 -0.78
C PRO A 148 1.30 17.50 -0.64
N TYR A 149 1.53 16.98 0.57
CA TYR A 149 2.60 16.02 0.86
C TYR A 149 2.29 14.65 0.28
N ILE A 150 1.05 14.15 0.45
CA ILE A 150 0.57 12.92 -0.20
C ILE A 150 0.72 13.01 -1.71
N ALA A 151 0.34 14.16 -2.29
CA ALA A 151 0.47 14.38 -3.72
C ALA A 151 1.92 14.36 -4.19
N GLU A 152 2.84 14.93 -3.42
CA GLU A 152 4.27 14.91 -3.75
C GLU A 152 4.85 13.48 -3.67
N ILE A 153 4.50 12.67 -2.66
CA ILE A 153 4.94 11.26 -2.60
C ILE A 153 4.43 10.49 -3.82
N ILE A 154 3.14 10.62 -4.13
CA ILE A 154 2.52 9.93 -5.27
C ILE A 154 3.19 10.37 -6.58
N LYS A 155 3.51 11.67 -6.72
CA LYS A 155 4.22 12.20 -7.88
C LYS A 155 5.64 11.63 -8.00
N GLN A 156 6.37 11.51 -6.90
CA GLN A 156 7.74 10.97 -6.90
C GLN A 156 7.78 9.46 -7.17
N THR A 157 6.72 8.74 -6.83
CA THR A 157 6.65 7.28 -6.92
C THR A 157 5.85 6.76 -8.10
N THR A 158 5.19 7.62 -8.88
CA THR A 158 4.42 7.22 -10.06
C THR A 158 4.53 8.24 -11.19
N PRO A 159 4.71 7.81 -12.46
CA PRO A 159 4.65 8.71 -13.61
C PRO A 159 3.27 9.35 -13.78
N ASP A 160 3.21 10.43 -14.57
CA ASP A 160 1.94 11.08 -14.93
C ASP A 160 0.98 10.10 -15.64
N GLY A 161 -0.33 10.27 -15.43
CA GLY A 161 -1.37 9.48 -16.09
C GLY A 161 -2.18 8.59 -15.16
N ALA A 162 -2.77 7.53 -15.71
CA ALA A 162 -3.79 6.71 -15.03
C ALA A 162 -3.29 6.04 -13.73
N GLY A 163 -2.02 5.63 -13.67
CA GLY A 163 -1.43 5.09 -12.44
C GLY A 163 -1.41 6.10 -11.30
N ARG A 164 -1.05 7.36 -11.59
CA ARG A 164 -1.05 8.44 -10.59
C ARG A 164 -2.46 8.75 -10.11
N VAL A 165 -3.42 8.83 -11.04
CA VAL A 165 -4.83 9.04 -10.70
C VAL A 165 -5.35 7.91 -9.81
N ALA A 166 -5.02 6.66 -10.14
CA ALA A 166 -5.37 5.51 -9.31
C ALA A 166 -4.73 5.58 -7.91
N ALA A 167 -3.46 6.00 -7.81
CA ALA A 167 -2.79 6.15 -6.51
C ALA A 167 -3.52 7.18 -5.63
N HIS A 168 -3.88 8.34 -6.18
CA HIS A 168 -4.67 9.34 -5.47
C HIS A 168 -6.04 8.79 -5.06
N ALA A 169 -6.73 8.09 -5.96
CA ALA A 169 -8.03 7.50 -5.68
C ALA A 169 -7.98 6.49 -4.53
N VAL A 170 -6.97 5.60 -4.53
CA VAL A 170 -6.76 4.62 -3.46
C VAL A 170 -6.44 5.31 -2.13
N VAL A 171 -5.56 6.32 -2.11
CA VAL A 171 -5.21 7.02 -0.87
C VAL A 171 -6.40 7.81 -0.32
N ASN A 172 -7.12 8.53 -1.18
CA ASN A 172 -8.32 9.27 -0.78
C ASN A 172 -9.40 8.33 -0.22
N ALA A 173 -9.62 7.19 -0.88
CA ALA A 173 -10.51 6.14 -0.40
C ALA A 173 -10.07 5.59 0.97
N ALA A 174 -8.78 5.26 1.13
CA ALA A 174 -8.25 4.76 2.40
C ALA A 174 -8.41 5.79 3.53
N LEU A 175 -8.10 7.06 3.29
CA LEU A 175 -8.33 8.13 4.28
C LEU A 175 -9.82 8.26 4.63
N SER A 176 -10.71 8.24 3.64
CA SER A 176 -12.15 8.30 3.88
C SER A 176 -12.63 7.18 4.80
N LEU A 177 -12.11 5.97 4.62
CA LEU A 177 -12.41 4.82 5.47
C LEU A 177 -11.92 5.02 6.92
N THR A 178 -10.81 5.73 7.11
CA THR A 178 -10.28 6.04 8.45
C THR A 178 -10.96 7.21 9.15
N GLN A 179 -11.59 8.14 8.41
CA GLN A 179 -12.25 9.33 8.97
C GLN A 179 -13.70 9.07 9.47
N GLY A 180 -14.26 7.89 9.23
CA GLY A 180 -15.63 7.55 9.64
C GLY A 180 -15.80 7.36 11.16
N LYS A 181 -16.97 7.74 11.69
CA LYS A 181 -17.40 7.59 13.12
C LYS A 181 -17.44 6.15 13.66
N ASN A 182 -16.97 5.15 12.92
CA ASN A 182 -17.02 3.72 13.25
C ASN A 182 -15.63 3.03 13.15
N ALA A 183 -14.53 3.76 13.40
CA ALA A 183 -13.17 3.19 13.36
C ALA A 183 -13.01 1.94 14.25
N LEU A 184 -13.79 1.81 15.34
CA LEU A 184 -13.74 0.68 16.27
C LEU A 184 -14.60 -0.54 15.86
N ALA A 185 -15.51 -0.39 14.88
CA ALA A 185 -16.27 -1.49 14.26
C ALA A 185 -15.79 -1.80 12.82
N GLY A 186 -14.76 -1.09 12.35
CA GLY A 186 -14.59 -0.67 10.95
C GLY A 186 -13.67 -1.51 10.05
N ALA A 187 -13.05 -2.58 10.52
CA ALA A 187 -12.32 -3.48 9.62
C ALA A 187 -13.25 -4.48 8.90
N ALA A 188 -14.44 -4.77 9.45
CA ALA A 188 -15.32 -5.84 8.98
C ALA A 188 -16.51 -5.37 8.12
N GLY A 189 -16.78 -4.07 7.98
CA GLY A 189 -17.94 -3.58 7.20
C GLY A 189 -17.82 -2.21 6.54
N ALA A 190 -16.63 -1.63 6.41
CA ALA A 190 -16.48 -0.20 6.05
C ALA A 190 -16.20 0.09 4.56
N ALA A 191 -15.88 -0.87 3.69
CA ALA A 191 -15.75 -0.58 2.25
C ALA A 191 -17.12 -0.42 1.60
N THR A 192 -17.77 0.70 1.87
CA THR A 192 -19.11 1.02 1.40
C THR A 192 -19.11 1.35 -0.09
N GLY A 193 -20.28 1.33 -0.73
CA GLY A 193 -20.44 1.79 -2.12
C GLY A 193 -19.99 3.24 -2.36
N GLU A 194 -19.83 4.03 -1.30
CA GLU A 194 -19.26 5.38 -1.36
C GLU A 194 -17.80 5.38 -1.82
N VAL A 195 -16.96 4.47 -1.31
CA VAL A 195 -15.56 4.33 -1.73
C VAL A 195 -15.46 3.89 -3.18
N VAL A 196 -16.31 2.95 -3.59
CA VAL A 196 -16.41 2.49 -4.97
C VAL A 196 -16.79 3.65 -5.88
N GLY A 197 -17.80 4.44 -5.50
CA GLY A 197 -18.23 5.64 -6.23
C GLY A 197 -17.15 6.71 -6.29
N MET A 198 -16.41 6.91 -5.21
CA MET A 198 -15.28 7.84 -5.14
C MET A 198 -14.18 7.45 -6.13
N ILE A 199 -13.75 6.18 -6.13
CA ILE A 199 -12.72 5.68 -7.04
C ILE A 199 -13.22 5.74 -8.48
N ALA A 200 -14.46 5.34 -8.75
CA ALA A 200 -15.08 5.42 -10.08
C ALA A 200 -15.06 6.86 -10.64
N THR A 201 -15.47 7.82 -9.81
CA THR A 201 -15.52 9.24 -10.20
C THR A 201 -14.12 9.80 -10.40
N GLN A 202 -13.16 9.50 -9.51
CA GLN A 202 -11.80 10.01 -9.63
C GLN A 202 -11.04 9.41 -10.81
N MET A 203 -11.27 8.14 -11.13
CA MET A 203 -10.57 7.45 -12.23
C MET A 203 -11.19 7.69 -13.59
N TYR A 204 -12.51 7.70 -13.68
CA TYR A 204 -13.24 7.64 -14.96
C TYR A 204 -14.19 8.81 -15.17
N GLY A 205 -14.40 9.67 -14.16
CA GLY A 205 -15.29 10.84 -14.26
C GLY A 205 -16.77 10.48 -14.42
N LYS A 206 -17.16 9.24 -14.12
CA LYS A 206 -18.52 8.71 -14.33
C LYS A 206 -18.98 7.84 -13.15
N PRO A 207 -20.31 7.72 -12.92
CA PRO A 207 -20.85 6.92 -11.84
C PRO A 207 -20.64 5.42 -12.07
N VAL A 208 -20.74 4.65 -10.99
CA VAL A 208 -20.56 3.18 -10.97
C VAL A 208 -21.46 2.47 -11.99
N SER A 209 -22.68 2.96 -12.21
CA SER A 209 -23.66 2.41 -13.15
C SER A 209 -23.24 2.51 -14.61
N GLU A 210 -22.32 3.42 -14.95
CA GLU A 210 -21.81 3.67 -16.30
C GLU A 210 -20.43 3.05 -16.54
N LEU A 211 -19.89 2.36 -15.53
CA LEU A 211 -18.66 1.60 -15.68
C LEU A 211 -18.92 0.35 -16.51
N SER A 212 -18.03 0.10 -17.46
CA SER A 212 -17.86 -1.21 -18.09
C SER A 212 -17.45 -2.25 -17.05
N GLU A 213 -17.61 -3.53 -17.38
CA GLU A 213 -17.24 -4.63 -16.48
C GLU A 213 -15.75 -4.61 -16.11
N THR A 214 -14.87 -4.24 -17.03
CA THR A 214 -13.43 -4.09 -16.77
C THR A 214 -13.14 -2.93 -15.83
N GLU A 215 -13.84 -1.79 -15.99
CA GLU A 215 -13.69 -0.65 -15.09
C GLU A 215 -14.22 -1.00 -13.69
N LYS A 216 -15.36 -1.69 -13.58
CA LYS A 216 -15.88 -2.18 -12.28
C LYS A 216 -14.89 -3.12 -11.60
N GLN A 217 -14.28 -4.05 -12.33
CA GLN A 217 -13.28 -4.96 -11.77
C GLN A 217 -12.07 -4.16 -11.25
N THR A 218 -11.58 -3.20 -12.02
CA THR A 218 -10.48 -2.32 -11.59
C THR A 218 -10.84 -1.53 -10.33
N VAL A 219 -12.02 -0.89 -10.30
CA VAL A 219 -12.52 -0.16 -9.13
C VAL A 219 -12.66 -1.08 -7.92
N SER A 220 -13.15 -2.31 -8.13
CA SER A 220 -13.30 -3.32 -7.08
C SER A 220 -11.97 -3.67 -6.42
N THR A 221 -10.95 -3.95 -7.24
CA THR A 221 -9.60 -4.26 -6.75
C THR A 221 -9.00 -3.07 -6.01
N LEU A 222 -9.11 -1.86 -6.54
CA LEU A 222 -8.54 -0.66 -5.90
C LEU A 222 -9.28 -0.28 -4.61
N ALA A 223 -10.61 -0.47 -4.55
CA ALA A 223 -11.40 -0.31 -3.33
C ALA A 223 -11.00 -1.35 -2.26
N THR A 224 -10.74 -2.58 -2.68
CA THR A 224 -10.23 -3.66 -1.81
C THR A 224 -8.86 -3.29 -1.24
N VAL A 225 -7.96 -2.76 -2.08
CA VAL A 225 -6.65 -2.25 -1.63
C VAL A 225 -6.82 -1.10 -0.64
N ALA A 226 -7.68 -0.13 -0.94
CA ALA A 226 -7.93 1.00 -0.06
C ALA A 226 -8.46 0.56 1.32
N ALA A 227 -9.34 -0.45 1.34
CA ALA A 227 -9.82 -1.06 2.58
C ALA A 227 -8.71 -1.79 3.35
N GLY A 228 -7.79 -2.45 2.64
CA GLY A 228 -6.61 -3.05 3.26
C GLY A 228 -5.65 -2.02 3.84
N LEU A 229 -5.37 -0.94 3.12
CA LEU A 229 -4.54 0.16 3.62
C LEU A 229 -5.18 0.82 4.86
N ALA A 230 -6.48 1.08 4.83
CA ALA A 230 -7.21 1.61 5.98
C ALA A 230 -7.21 0.65 7.16
N GLY A 231 -7.45 -0.65 6.93
CA GLY A 231 -7.42 -1.68 7.97
C GLY A 231 -6.05 -1.84 8.61
N GLY A 232 -4.98 -1.81 7.81
CA GLY A 232 -3.60 -1.85 8.31
C GLY A 232 -3.22 -0.62 9.13
N LEU A 233 -3.70 0.56 8.70
CA LEU A 233 -3.47 1.82 9.39
C LEU A 233 -4.22 1.92 10.73
N VAL A 234 -5.48 1.47 10.77
CA VAL A 234 -6.30 1.51 11.99
C VAL A 234 -5.92 0.41 12.97
N GLY A 235 -5.64 -0.80 12.46
CA GLY A 235 -5.31 -1.96 13.28
C GLY A 235 -3.83 -2.15 13.55
N ASP A 236 -2.96 -1.28 13.03
CA ASP A 236 -1.50 -1.27 13.24
C ASP A 236 -0.86 -2.64 13.01
N SER A 237 -1.37 -3.40 12.02
CA SER A 237 -0.86 -4.73 11.70
C SER A 237 -1.08 -5.10 10.22
N GLY A 238 -0.15 -5.87 9.63
CA GLY A 238 -0.35 -6.49 8.32
C GLY A 238 -1.57 -7.41 8.31
N ALA A 239 -1.84 -8.10 9.43
CA ALA A 239 -3.04 -8.91 9.62
C ALA A 239 -4.33 -8.08 9.54
N SER A 240 -4.35 -6.88 10.12
CA SER A 240 -5.48 -5.95 10.03
C SER A 240 -5.66 -5.40 8.61
N ALA A 241 -4.57 -5.26 7.84
CA ALA A 241 -4.67 -4.92 6.43
C ALA A 241 -5.32 -6.05 5.62
N VAL A 242 -4.92 -7.30 5.85
CA VAL A 242 -5.55 -8.45 5.21
C VAL A 242 -7.03 -8.54 5.57
N ALA A 243 -7.37 -8.39 6.86
CA ALA A 243 -8.76 -8.41 7.32
C ALA A 243 -9.60 -7.28 6.69
N GLY A 244 -9.05 -6.06 6.65
CA GLY A 244 -9.70 -4.91 6.02
C GLY A 244 -9.91 -5.12 4.52
N ALA A 245 -8.92 -5.68 3.82
CA ALA A 245 -9.05 -6.00 2.41
C ALA A 245 -10.07 -7.12 2.15
N GLN A 246 -10.08 -8.19 2.94
CA GLN A 246 -11.05 -9.28 2.82
C GLN A 246 -12.50 -8.82 3.03
N SER A 247 -12.73 -8.03 4.08
CA SER A 247 -14.02 -7.39 4.31
C SER A 247 -14.39 -6.45 3.17
N GLY A 248 -13.41 -5.66 2.71
CA GLY A 248 -13.60 -4.70 1.66
C GLY A 248 -14.02 -5.35 0.35
N LYS A 249 -13.30 -6.41 -0.05
CA LYS A 249 -13.61 -7.24 -1.21
C LYS A 249 -15.03 -7.79 -1.15
N THR A 250 -15.38 -8.40 -0.02
CA THR A 250 -16.72 -8.98 0.19
C THR A 250 -17.82 -7.93 0.05
N THR A 251 -17.62 -6.74 0.62
CA THR A 251 -18.62 -5.67 0.56
C THR A 251 -18.72 -5.09 -0.85
N VAL A 252 -17.60 -4.84 -1.50
CA VAL A 252 -17.57 -4.23 -2.84
C VAL A 252 -18.16 -5.16 -3.88
N GLU A 253 -17.75 -6.44 -3.88
CA GLU A 253 -18.20 -7.42 -4.87
C GLU A 253 -19.68 -7.80 -4.67
N ASN A 254 -20.09 -8.06 -3.43
CA ASN A 254 -21.45 -8.55 -3.16
C ASN A 254 -22.49 -7.42 -3.03
N ASN A 255 -22.13 -6.30 -2.40
CA ASN A 255 -23.12 -5.26 -2.01
C ASN A 255 -23.05 -4.00 -2.89
N ALA A 256 -21.86 -3.59 -3.35
CA ALA A 256 -21.70 -2.33 -4.09
C ALA A 256 -21.77 -2.50 -5.62
N LEU A 257 -21.19 -3.57 -6.15
CA LEU A 257 -21.10 -3.80 -7.60
C LEU A 257 -21.99 -4.95 -8.08
N SER A 258 -22.50 -5.79 -7.17
CA SER A 258 -23.33 -6.97 -7.47
C SER A 258 -22.72 -7.84 -8.59
N LEU A 259 -21.41 -8.09 -8.49
CA LEU A 259 -20.68 -8.87 -9.50
C LEU A 259 -21.09 -10.35 -9.40
N PRO A 260 -21.22 -11.08 -10.53
CA PRO A 260 -21.62 -12.48 -10.51
C PRO A 260 -20.62 -13.37 -9.74
N SER A 261 -21.15 -14.33 -8.97
CA SER A 261 -20.43 -15.19 -8.02
C SER A 261 -19.26 -16.00 -8.61
N GLY A 262 -19.18 -16.14 -9.94
CA GLY A 262 -18.07 -16.81 -10.63
C GLY A 262 -16.73 -16.06 -10.58
N MET A 263 -16.75 -14.72 -10.48
CA MET A 263 -15.53 -13.92 -10.22
C MET A 263 -15.08 -14.04 -8.76
N VAL A 264 -16.04 -14.15 -7.82
CA VAL A 264 -15.80 -14.33 -6.38
C VAL A 264 -15.08 -15.64 -6.09
N SER A 265 -15.45 -16.74 -6.76
CA SER A 265 -14.91 -18.08 -6.50
C SER A 265 -13.47 -18.27 -6.99
N TYR A 266 -13.12 -17.80 -8.19
CA TYR A 266 -11.78 -18.02 -8.73
C TYR A 266 -10.73 -17.17 -8.02
N GLY A 267 -11.05 -15.91 -7.70
CA GLY A 267 -10.15 -15.04 -6.93
C GLY A 267 -9.99 -15.47 -5.48
N GLN A 268 -11.04 -16.02 -4.84
CA GLN A 268 -10.91 -16.63 -3.52
C GLN A 268 -10.12 -17.94 -3.55
N ALA A 269 -10.29 -18.78 -4.57
CA ALA A 269 -9.54 -20.03 -4.70
C ALA A 269 -8.04 -19.78 -4.95
N VAL A 270 -7.68 -18.88 -5.87
CA VAL A 270 -6.27 -18.52 -6.13
C VAL A 270 -5.66 -17.79 -4.94
N ALA A 271 -6.39 -16.86 -4.30
CA ALA A 271 -5.90 -16.19 -3.09
C ALA A 271 -5.73 -17.17 -1.92
N SER A 272 -6.68 -18.10 -1.70
CA SER A 272 -6.55 -19.12 -0.66
C SER A 272 -5.40 -20.08 -0.94
N TRP A 273 -5.11 -20.34 -2.22
CA TRP A 273 -4.00 -21.21 -2.62
C TRP A 273 -2.66 -20.50 -2.50
N ASN A 274 -2.56 -19.22 -2.88
CA ASN A 274 -1.36 -18.41 -2.67
C ASN A 274 -1.08 -18.23 -1.17
N GLN A 275 -2.10 -17.96 -0.37
CA GLN A 275 -1.99 -17.92 1.11
C GLN A 275 -1.56 -19.27 1.69
N TYR A 276 -2.07 -20.39 1.14
CA TYR A 276 -1.63 -21.72 1.51
C TYR A 276 -0.18 -21.99 1.07
N ALA A 277 0.20 -21.59 -0.15
CA ALA A 277 1.54 -21.79 -0.70
C ALA A 277 2.59 -21.01 0.09
N ASP A 278 2.32 -19.74 0.41
CA ASP A 278 3.18 -18.90 1.23
C ASP A 278 3.27 -19.40 2.68
N ALA A 279 2.15 -19.82 3.28
CA ALA A 279 2.14 -20.42 4.61
C ALA A 279 2.90 -21.76 4.70
N ASN A 280 3.12 -22.42 3.57
CA ASN A 280 3.80 -23.72 3.48
C ASN A 280 5.14 -23.65 2.70
N ASN A 281 5.67 -22.45 2.42
CA ASN A 281 6.92 -22.23 1.66
C ASN A 281 6.97 -22.99 0.31
N LEU A 282 5.84 -23.11 -0.39
CA LEU A 282 5.76 -23.81 -1.67
C LEU A 282 6.17 -22.85 -2.80
N THR A 283 7.24 -23.17 -3.53
CA THR A 283 7.66 -22.39 -4.70
C THR A 283 6.83 -22.76 -5.96
N PRO A 284 6.76 -21.87 -6.97
CA PRO A 284 5.97 -22.06 -8.19
C PRO A 284 6.30 -23.31 -9.04
N GLU A 285 7.33 -24.09 -8.68
CA GLU A 285 7.83 -25.23 -9.44
C GLU A 285 7.00 -26.52 -9.25
N THR A 286 5.89 -26.47 -8.52
CA THR A 286 5.02 -27.65 -8.32
C THR A 286 3.92 -27.82 -9.38
N GLU A 287 3.75 -26.89 -10.32
CA GLU A 287 2.74 -26.99 -11.40
C GLU A 287 3.13 -27.96 -12.54
N ALA A 288 4.38 -28.40 -12.67
CA ALA A 288 4.79 -29.28 -13.77
C ALA A 288 4.72 -30.78 -13.47
N GLY A 289 4.31 -31.19 -12.27
CA GLY A 289 4.57 -32.54 -11.78
C GLY A 289 3.42 -33.24 -11.07
N ARG A 290 2.17 -33.17 -11.59
CA ARG A 290 1.12 -34.08 -11.11
C ARG A 290 -0.10 -34.21 -12.04
N THR A 291 0.15 -34.71 -13.24
CA THR A 291 -0.83 -35.54 -13.96
C THR A 291 -0.19 -36.91 -14.20
N GLY A 292 -0.48 -37.85 -13.30
CA GLY A 292 -0.28 -39.28 -13.46
C GLY A 292 -1.54 -39.97 -12.98
#